data_AF-A0A2M9YDE4-F1
#
_entry.id   AF-A0A2M9YDE4-F1
#
_cell.length_a   1.000
_cell.length_b   1.000
_cell.length_c   1.000
_cell.angle_alpha   90.00
_cell.angle_beta   90.00
_cell.angle_gamma   90.00
#
_symmetry.space_group_name_H-M   'P 1'
#
loop_
_entity.id
_entity.type
_entity.pdbx_description
1 polymer ?
#
loop_
_entity_poly.entity_id
_entity_poly.type
_entity_poly.pdbx_seq_one_letter_code
_entity_poly.pdbx_strand_id
1 'polypeptide(L)'
;MSKNILSIKLIIILTLCNCLPLGGITGPRRSYPVENQKNTYLIIRINDYIGAFQENQSQSVKNSRFFRFYINWIDNASKGLFRGHAYQINPSYSYFQNKKDGLSKNIILQFISSDMQEEFLFGCEYKIPMPSSVNEFTFMIFDYDYRRRGFIRKKFDLIEGSSIRVNISLREFQTWENLRKIKVNENWPTPYHLMDEQMIDLNFQIEKTSMNEVETPCSL
;
A
#
# COMPACT_ATOMS: atom_id res chain seq x y z
N MET A 1 -3.15 21.64 49.00
CA MET A 1 -2.59 21.58 47.62
C MET A 1 -1.79 20.29 47.39
N SER A 2 -2.40 19.10 47.47
CA SER A 2 -1.67 17.81 47.38
C SER A 2 -2.35 16.76 46.48
N LYS A 3 -3.66 16.87 46.23
CA LYS A 3 -4.41 15.88 45.44
C LYS A 3 -4.12 15.89 43.92
N ASN A 4 -3.61 17.00 43.35
CA ASN A 4 -3.37 17.08 41.90
C ASN A 4 -2.00 16.53 41.45
N ILE A 5 -1.04 16.40 42.37
CA ILE A 5 0.32 15.92 42.05
C ILE A 5 0.34 14.38 41.92
N LEU A 6 -0.55 13.69 42.64
CA LEU A 6 -0.64 12.23 42.59
C LEU A 6 -1.17 11.74 41.24
N SER A 7 -2.15 12.43 40.67
CA SER A 7 -2.73 12.10 39.35
C SER A 7 -1.73 12.29 38.21
N ILE A 8 -0.91 13.35 38.27
CA ILE A 8 0.13 13.62 37.26
C ILE A 8 1.25 12.58 37.34
N LYS A 9 1.67 12.19 38.55
CA LYS A 9 2.68 11.14 38.72
C LYS A 9 2.18 9.76 38.28
N LEU A 10 0.89 9.45 38.48
CA LEU A 10 0.30 8.20 38.01
C LEU A 10 0.23 8.12 36.48
N ILE A 11 -0.08 9.24 35.80
CA ILE A 11 -0.08 9.34 34.33
C ILE A 11 1.35 9.22 33.78
N ILE A 12 2.36 9.79 34.44
CA ILE A 12 3.77 9.67 34.06
C ILE A 12 4.28 8.23 34.26
N ILE A 13 3.85 7.55 35.33
CA ILE A 13 4.23 6.15 35.58
C ILE A 13 3.52 5.19 34.60
N LEU A 14 2.25 5.46 34.24
CA LEU A 14 1.51 4.71 33.22
C LEU A 14 2.04 4.92 31.80
N THR A 15 2.76 6.02 31.54
CA THR A 15 3.43 6.27 30.25
C THR A 15 4.86 5.73 30.19
N LEU A 16 5.53 5.54 31.34
CA LEU A 16 6.89 4.97 31.43
C LEU A 16 6.91 3.44 31.63
N CYS A 17 5.88 2.87 32.24
CA CYS A 17 5.64 1.43 32.20
C CYS A 17 4.95 1.09 30.87
N ASN A 18 5.67 0.45 29.95
CA ASN A 18 5.29 0.02 28.59
C ASN A 18 4.03 -0.88 28.48
N CYS A 19 2.99 -0.66 29.28
CA CYS A 19 1.76 -1.46 29.35
C CYS A 19 0.54 -0.77 28.71
N LEU A 20 0.70 0.42 28.14
CA LEU A 20 -0.18 0.87 27.06
C LEU A 20 0.48 0.46 25.75
N PRO A 21 -0.21 -0.28 24.85
CA PRO A 21 0.27 -0.37 23.49
C PRO A 21 0.21 1.06 22.95
N LEU A 22 1.35 1.75 22.94
CA LEU A 22 1.59 2.90 22.07
C LEU A 22 1.64 2.39 20.63
N GLY A 23 0.57 1.72 20.19
CA GLY A 23 0.26 1.59 18.78
C GLY A 23 0.01 3.01 18.29
N GLY A 24 0.93 3.54 17.50
CA GLY A 24 0.70 4.81 16.80
C GLY A 24 1.56 6.01 17.23
N ILE A 25 2.80 5.82 17.72
CA ILE A 25 3.86 6.76 17.32
C ILE A 25 4.61 6.19 16.13
N THR A 26 3.86 5.84 15.09
CA THR A 26 4.37 6.02 13.74
C THR A 26 4.01 7.46 13.40
N GLY A 27 5.01 8.34 13.23
CA GLY A 27 4.73 9.68 12.69
C GLY A 27 3.88 9.55 11.43
N PRO A 28 3.10 10.57 11.04
CA PRO A 28 2.35 10.52 9.79
C PRO A 28 3.34 10.13 8.71
N ARG A 29 3.14 8.96 8.07
CA ARG A 29 3.84 8.68 6.82
C ARG A 29 3.28 9.71 5.85
N ARG A 30 3.94 10.87 5.79
CA ARG A 30 3.55 11.96 4.93
C ARG A 30 3.67 11.41 3.52
N SER A 31 2.55 11.40 2.80
CA SER A 31 2.57 11.21 1.37
C SER A 31 3.30 12.41 0.78
N TYR A 32 4.41 12.14 0.10
CA TYR A 32 5.16 13.19 -0.56
C TYR A 32 4.57 13.40 -1.95
N PRO A 33 4.42 14.66 -2.39
CA PRO A 33 4.08 14.92 -3.78
C PRO A 33 5.13 14.23 -4.67
N VAL A 34 4.66 13.56 -5.71
CA VAL A 34 5.54 12.86 -6.64
C VAL A 34 6.22 13.90 -7.53
N GLU A 35 7.51 14.13 -7.29
CA GLU A 35 8.31 15.04 -8.10
C GLU A 35 8.50 14.47 -9.51
N ASN A 36 8.62 15.36 -10.51
CA ASN A 36 8.89 14.99 -11.91
C ASN A 36 7.88 13.99 -12.51
N GLN A 37 6.62 14.03 -12.09
CA GLN A 37 5.53 13.32 -12.75
C GLN A 37 5.29 13.92 -14.14
N LYS A 38 5.32 13.10 -15.19
CA LYS A 38 5.12 13.54 -16.59
C LYS A 38 4.09 12.67 -17.30
N ASN A 39 2.83 12.79 -16.88
CA ASN A 39 1.73 11.92 -17.34
C ASN A 39 2.04 10.42 -17.14
N THR A 40 2.67 10.12 -16.00
CA THR A 40 3.15 8.80 -15.60
C THR A 40 2.39 8.27 -14.39
N TYR A 41 1.90 7.04 -14.46
CA TYR A 41 1.06 6.44 -13.42
C TYR A 41 1.40 4.97 -13.16
N LEU A 42 1.03 4.51 -11.97
CA LEU A 42 0.83 3.10 -11.66
C LEU A 42 -0.67 2.85 -11.73
N ILE A 43 -1.07 1.94 -12.60
CA ILE A 43 -2.44 1.49 -12.79
C ILE A 43 -2.63 0.17 -12.08
N ILE A 44 -3.48 0.18 -11.07
CA ILE A 44 -3.81 -0.97 -10.24
C ILE A 44 -5.24 -1.36 -10.54
N ARG A 45 -5.45 -2.51 -11.17
CA ARG A 45 -6.78 -3.13 -11.24
C ARG A 45 -6.65 -4.59 -10.88
N ILE A 46 -7.04 -4.91 -9.66
CA ILE A 46 -6.88 -6.25 -9.13
C ILE A 46 -8.25 -6.91 -9.10
N ASN A 47 -8.50 -7.81 -10.04
CA ASN A 47 -9.71 -8.64 -9.98
C ASN A 47 -9.63 -9.55 -8.76
N ASP A 48 -10.78 -9.76 -8.10
CA ASP A 48 -10.83 -10.72 -7.00
C ASP A 48 -10.56 -12.14 -7.53
N TYR A 49 -9.48 -12.75 -7.06
CA TYR A 49 -9.01 -14.08 -7.46
C TYR A 49 -9.63 -15.22 -6.64
N ILE A 50 -10.54 -14.90 -5.73
CA ILE A 50 -11.27 -15.88 -4.90
C ILE A 50 -12.49 -16.47 -5.66
N GLY A 51 -12.62 -16.18 -6.97
CA GLY A 51 -13.79 -16.40 -7.83
C GLY A 51 -14.68 -17.63 -7.61
N ALA A 52 -14.16 -18.77 -7.13
CA ALA A 52 -14.97 -19.96 -6.79
C ALA A 52 -15.74 -19.88 -5.45
N PHE A 53 -15.28 -19.14 -4.44
CA PHE A 53 -15.95 -19.02 -3.12
C PHE A 53 -17.00 -17.91 -3.07
N GLN A 54 -17.01 -17.03 -4.07
CA GLN A 54 -17.86 -15.85 -4.11
C GLN A 54 -19.07 -15.98 -5.02
N GLU A 55 -19.22 -17.03 -5.84
CA GLU A 55 -20.38 -17.16 -6.74
C GLU A 55 -21.73 -16.98 -6.02
N ASN A 56 -21.82 -17.41 -4.76
CA ASN A 56 -23.03 -17.34 -3.93
C ASN A 56 -23.12 -16.11 -3.00
N GLN A 57 -22.12 -15.22 -3.00
CA GLN A 57 -22.12 -14.03 -2.15
C GLN A 57 -22.80 -12.84 -2.85
N SER A 58 -23.44 -11.97 -2.06
CA SER A 58 -24.04 -10.76 -2.61
C SER A 58 -22.98 -9.84 -3.21
N GLN A 59 -23.35 -9.06 -4.23
CA GLN A 59 -22.45 -8.11 -4.86
C GLN A 59 -21.83 -7.14 -3.85
N SER A 60 -22.59 -6.75 -2.82
CA SER A 60 -22.10 -5.90 -1.72
C SER A 60 -20.94 -6.52 -0.93
N VAL A 61 -20.94 -7.84 -0.72
CA VAL A 61 -19.86 -8.53 0.01
C VAL A 61 -18.62 -8.70 -0.88
N LYS A 62 -18.81 -8.98 -2.18
CA LYS A 62 -17.70 -8.97 -3.15
C LYS A 62 -17.03 -7.61 -3.21
N ASN A 63 -17.86 -6.57 -3.22
CA ASN A 63 -17.48 -5.17 -3.30
C ASN A 63 -16.92 -4.60 -1.98
N SER A 64 -17.08 -5.29 -0.85
CA SER A 64 -16.53 -4.84 0.45
C SER A 64 -15.12 -5.32 0.72
N ARG A 65 -14.57 -6.22 -0.11
CA ARG A 65 -13.22 -6.73 0.07
C ARG A 65 -12.19 -5.70 -0.39
N PHE A 66 -11.20 -5.49 0.45
CA PHE A 66 -10.06 -4.63 0.16
C PHE A 66 -8.76 -5.37 0.37
N PHE A 67 -7.71 -4.89 -0.27
CA PHE A 67 -6.32 -5.27 -0.02
C PHE A 67 -5.54 -4.04 0.39
N ARG A 68 -4.43 -4.23 1.09
CA ARG A 68 -3.47 -3.15 1.28
C ARG A 68 -2.37 -3.19 0.23
N PHE A 69 -2.08 -2.07 -0.41
CA PHE A 69 -1.03 -1.95 -1.42
C PHE A 69 -0.08 -0.80 -1.07
N TYR A 70 1.19 -1.15 -0.93
CA TYR A 70 2.26 -0.24 -0.54
C TYR A 70 3.22 -0.04 -1.70
N ILE A 71 3.58 1.21 -1.94
CA ILE A 71 4.54 1.60 -2.96
C ILE A 71 5.58 2.46 -2.27
N ASN A 72 6.81 1.97 -2.22
CA ASN A 72 7.94 2.77 -1.77
C ASN A 72 8.83 3.10 -2.96
N TRP A 73 9.03 4.38 -3.22
CA TRP A 73 9.96 4.89 -4.21
C TRP A 73 11.30 5.20 -3.57
N ILE A 74 12.37 4.67 -4.16
CA ILE A 74 13.75 4.98 -3.76
C ILE A 74 14.25 6.08 -4.68
N ASP A 75 14.31 7.29 -4.15
CA ASP A 75 14.82 8.44 -4.90
C ASP A 75 16.35 8.46 -4.88
N ASN A 76 16.94 7.86 -5.91
CA ASN A 76 18.39 7.83 -6.10
C ASN A 76 18.94 9.15 -6.69
N ALA A 77 18.06 10.02 -7.19
CA ALA A 77 18.39 11.25 -7.90
C ALA A 77 18.31 12.51 -7.01
N SER A 78 17.64 12.44 -5.85
CA SER A 78 17.61 13.55 -4.90
C SER A 78 19.01 14.00 -4.48
N LYS A 79 19.14 15.32 -4.29
CA LYS A 79 20.38 15.96 -3.81
C LYS A 79 20.31 16.09 -2.28
N GLY A 80 21.42 15.79 -1.59
CA GLY A 80 21.56 16.00 -0.15
C GLY A 80 21.24 14.78 0.72
N LEU A 81 20.86 15.03 1.98
CA LEU A 81 20.60 14.02 3.03
C LEU A 81 19.49 13.01 2.70
N PHE A 82 18.72 13.25 1.65
CA PHE A 82 17.55 12.48 1.25
C PHE A 82 17.82 11.47 0.13
N ARG A 83 19.04 11.44 -0.40
CA ARG A 83 19.45 10.51 -1.46
C ARG A 83 19.42 9.06 -1.00
N GLY A 84 18.72 8.21 -1.76
CA GLY A 84 18.61 6.77 -1.48
C GLY A 84 17.63 6.42 -0.35
N HIS A 85 16.93 7.41 0.21
CA HIS A 85 15.82 7.15 1.12
C HIS A 85 14.60 6.63 0.34
N ALA A 86 13.85 5.73 0.99
CA ALA A 86 12.59 5.21 0.45
C ALA A 86 11.42 6.05 0.97
N TYR A 87 10.62 6.58 0.05
CA TYR A 87 9.42 7.36 0.32
C TYR A 87 8.20 6.59 -0.08
N GLN A 88 7.18 6.59 0.78
CA GLN A 88 5.91 6.00 0.41
C GLN A 88 5.20 6.91 -0.61
N ILE A 89 4.84 6.36 -1.76
CA ILE A 89 3.94 7.00 -2.71
C ILE A 89 2.53 6.70 -2.25
N ASN A 90 1.75 7.76 -2.06
CA ASN A 90 0.35 7.63 -1.70
C ASN A 90 -0.49 8.74 -2.35
N PRO A 91 -1.63 8.45 -2.98
CA PRO A 91 -2.49 9.48 -3.53
C PRO A 91 -3.01 10.45 -2.46
N SER A 92 -3.37 11.66 -2.86
CA SER A 92 -3.93 12.66 -1.95
C SER A 92 -5.28 12.22 -1.38
N TYR A 93 -5.72 12.85 -0.28
CA TYR A 93 -7.07 12.60 0.24
C TYR A 93 -8.17 12.83 -0.81
N SER A 94 -8.05 13.95 -1.54
CA SER A 94 -9.01 14.33 -2.58
C SER A 94 -9.12 13.27 -3.69
N TYR A 95 -8.03 12.54 -3.99
CA TYR A 95 -8.06 11.44 -4.94
C TYR A 95 -9.05 10.35 -4.51
N PHE A 96 -8.97 9.89 -3.26
CA PHE A 96 -9.88 8.86 -2.74
C PHE A 96 -11.32 9.35 -2.61
N GLN A 97 -11.53 10.63 -2.23
CA GLN A 97 -12.88 11.21 -2.23
C GLN A 97 -13.52 11.20 -3.63
N ASN A 98 -12.75 11.57 -4.65
CA ASN A 98 -13.24 11.61 -6.02
C ASN A 98 -13.46 10.20 -6.60
N LYS A 99 -12.77 9.20 -6.05
CA LYS A 99 -12.92 7.80 -6.50
C LYS A 99 -14.29 7.22 -6.20
N LYS A 100 -14.97 7.70 -5.14
CA LYS A 100 -16.29 7.24 -4.69
C LYS A 100 -16.37 5.73 -4.41
N ASP A 101 -15.26 5.12 -4.03
CA ASP A 101 -15.18 3.69 -3.69
C ASP A 101 -15.69 3.36 -2.28
N GLY A 102 -16.12 4.36 -1.51
CA GLY A 102 -16.59 4.18 -0.13
C GLY A 102 -15.46 3.93 0.89
N LEU A 103 -14.20 3.87 0.45
CA LEU A 103 -13.03 3.77 1.34
C LEU A 103 -12.57 5.12 1.86
N SER A 104 -13.07 6.23 1.29
CA SER A 104 -12.72 7.58 1.73
C SER A 104 -13.15 7.82 3.19
N LYS A 105 -12.18 7.93 4.08
CA LYS A 105 -12.41 8.26 5.50
C LYS A 105 -12.47 9.78 5.71
N ASN A 106 -13.00 10.24 6.85
CA ASN A 106 -12.98 11.67 7.15
C ASN A 106 -11.55 12.18 7.43
N ILE A 107 -11.33 13.49 7.30
CA ILE A 107 -9.99 14.09 7.43
C ILE A 107 -9.37 13.89 8.82
N ILE A 108 -10.18 13.85 9.88
CA ILE A 108 -9.69 13.68 11.26
C ILE A 108 -9.15 12.27 11.48
N LEU A 109 -9.88 11.24 11.03
CA LEU A 109 -9.42 9.86 11.05
C LEU A 109 -8.16 9.68 10.19
N GLN A 110 -7.97 10.49 9.13
CA GLN A 110 -6.72 10.52 8.36
C GLN A 110 -5.51 11.04 9.09
N PHE A 111 -5.70 12.02 9.97
CA PHE A 111 -4.60 12.48 10.79
C PHE A 111 -4.24 11.48 11.90
N ILE A 112 -5.20 10.70 12.40
CA ILE A 112 -5.02 9.82 13.56
C ILE A 112 -4.56 8.41 13.15
N SER A 113 -5.05 7.86 12.03
CA SER A 113 -4.63 6.55 11.57
C SER A 113 -3.49 6.64 10.57
N SER A 114 -2.40 5.93 10.84
CA SER A 114 -1.18 5.89 10.01
C SER A 114 -1.34 5.13 8.68
N ASP A 115 -2.39 4.33 8.54
CA ASP A 115 -2.54 3.28 7.51
C ASP A 115 -3.48 3.68 6.35
N MET A 116 -3.80 4.96 6.23
CA MET A 116 -5.12 5.41 5.73
C MET A 116 -5.33 5.45 4.22
N GLN A 117 -4.31 5.20 3.40
CA GLN A 117 -4.45 5.30 1.94
C GLN A 117 -3.73 4.16 1.19
N GLU A 118 -3.55 3.05 1.90
CA GLU A 118 -3.05 1.81 1.33
C GLU A 118 -4.19 0.85 1.00
N GLU A 119 -5.43 1.14 1.40
CA GLU A 119 -6.60 0.28 1.19
C GLU A 119 -7.20 0.52 -0.18
N PHE A 120 -7.31 -0.55 -0.97
CA PHE A 120 -7.88 -0.54 -2.32
C PHE A 120 -8.89 -1.66 -2.45
N LEU A 121 -9.99 -1.41 -3.14
CA LEU A 121 -10.99 -2.43 -3.42
C LEU A 121 -10.58 -3.33 -4.58
N PHE A 122 -10.94 -4.60 -4.48
CA PHE A 122 -10.86 -5.50 -5.63
C PHE A 122 -11.85 -5.08 -6.73
N GLY A 123 -11.48 -5.30 -7.98
CA GLY A 123 -12.27 -4.97 -9.18
C GLY A 123 -12.21 -3.51 -9.62
N CYS A 124 -11.88 -2.58 -8.72
CA CYS A 124 -11.67 -1.17 -9.03
C CYS A 124 -10.32 -0.95 -9.71
N GLU A 125 -10.27 -0.04 -10.69
CA GLU A 125 -9.02 0.44 -11.27
C GLU A 125 -8.58 1.73 -10.57
N TYR A 126 -7.34 1.84 -10.11
CA TYR A 126 -6.76 3.02 -9.50
C TYR A 126 -5.57 3.51 -10.32
N LYS A 127 -5.41 4.83 -10.44
CA LYS A 127 -4.32 5.50 -11.17
C LYS A 127 -3.51 6.36 -10.22
N ILE A 128 -2.40 5.81 -9.73
CA ILE A 128 -1.53 6.46 -8.75
C ILE A 128 -0.41 7.20 -9.50
N PRO A 129 -0.17 8.51 -9.25
CA PRO A 129 0.93 9.23 -9.89
C PRO A 129 2.30 8.61 -9.60
N MET A 130 3.17 8.54 -10.61
CA MET A 130 4.53 7.98 -10.48
C MET A 130 5.57 8.94 -11.07
N PRO A 131 6.80 8.98 -10.53
CA PRO A 131 7.84 9.85 -11.07
C PRO A 131 8.31 9.31 -12.43
N SER A 132 8.55 10.22 -13.38
CA SER A 132 9.18 9.84 -14.66
C SER A 132 10.68 9.59 -14.47
N SER A 133 11.32 8.97 -15.47
CA SER A 133 12.72 8.48 -15.51
C SER A 133 12.96 7.15 -14.79
N VAL A 134 14.24 6.77 -14.68
CA VAL A 134 14.70 5.52 -14.06
C VAL A 134 14.54 5.60 -12.55
N ASN A 135 13.56 4.88 -12.03
CA ASN A 135 13.24 4.85 -10.61
C ASN A 135 13.16 3.42 -10.10
N GLU A 136 13.54 3.24 -8.84
CA GLU A 136 13.41 1.96 -8.16
C GLU A 136 12.25 2.00 -7.19
N PHE A 137 11.43 0.95 -7.21
CA PHE A 137 10.25 0.84 -6.38
C PHE A 137 10.22 -0.50 -5.67
N THR A 138 9.67 -0.47 -4.46
CA THR A 138 9.24 -1.66 -3.74
C THR A 138 7.72 -1.66 -3.71
N PHE A 139 7.11 -2.72 -4.20
CA PHE A 139 5.68 -2.93 -4.14
C PHE A 139 5.38 -4.03 -3.14
N MET A 140 4.37 -3.82 -2.31
CA MET A 140 3.85 -4.86 -1.44
C MET A 140 2.34 -4.89 -1.50
N ILE A 141 1.78 -6.09 -1.57
CA ILE A 141 0.34 -6.31 -1.42
C ILE A 141 0.09 -7.20 -0.21
N PHE A 142 -0.97 -6.90 0.52
CA PHE A 142 -1.42 -7.66 1.66
C PHE A 142 -2.92 -7.92 1.53
N ASP A 143 -3.28 -9.19 1.41
CA ASP A 143 -4.65 -9.67 1.57
C ASP A 143 -4.73 -10.34 2.94
N TYR A 144 -5.26 -9.60 3.92
CA TYR A 144 -5.37 -10.07 5.29
C TYR A 144 -6.44 -11.14 5.45
N ASP A 145 -7.52 -11.06 4.67
CA ASP A 145 -8.65 -12.01 4.74
C ASP A 145 -8.18 -13.43 4.44
N TYR A 146 -7.31 -13.59 3.45
CA TYR A 146 -6.80 -14.90 3.02
C TYR A 146 -5.34 -15.15 3.40
N ARG A 147 -4.76 -14.29 4.26
CA ARG A 147 -3.37 -14.39 4.73
C ARG A 147 -2.42 -14.59 3.56
N ARG A 148 -2.45 -13.65 2.60
CA ARG A 148 -1.57 -13.64 1.43
C ARG A 148 -0.79 -12.34 1.35
N ARG A 149 0.44 -12.44 0.89
CA ARG A 149 1.32 -11.28 0.69
C ARG A 149 2.01 -11.39 -0.66
N GLY A 150 2.26 -10.26 -1.29
CA GLY A 150 3.16 -10.17 -2.44
C GLY A 150 4.21 -9.10 -2.16
N PHE A 151 5.41 -9.33 -2.66
CA PHE A 151 6.52 -8.39 -2.53
C PHE A 151 7.36 -8.47 -3.80
N ILE A 152 7.77 -7.31 -4.29
CA ILE A 152 8.76 -7.21 -5.36
C ILE A 152 9.46 -5.87 -5.29
N ARG A 153 10.77 -5.89 -5.52
CA ARG A 153 11.57 -4.69 -5.74
C ARG A 153 11.98 -4.65 -7.21
N LYS A 154 11.62 -3.57 -7.91
CA LYS A 154 11.81 -3.47 -9.36
C LYS A 154 12.18 -2.05 -9.78
N LYS A 155 13.08 -1.96 -10.75
CA LYS A 155 13.45 -0.72 -11.44
C LYS A 155 12.61 -0.58 -12.69
N PHE A 156 12.11 0.63 -12.93
CA PHE A 156 11.40 1.00 -14.15
C PHE A 156 12.04 2.25 -14.72
N ASP A 157 12.16 2.29 -16.05
CA ASP A 157 12.41 3.52 -16.79
C ASP A 157 11.08 4.02 -17.35
N LEU A 158 10.49 5.01 -16.67
CA LEU A 158 9.20 5.57 -17.06
C LEU A 158 9.40 6.81 -17.92
N ILE A 159 9.25 6.63 -19.23
CA ILE A 159 9.20 7.74 -20.17
C ILE A 159 7.90 8.54 -19.98
N GLU A 160 7.92 9.79 -20.39
CA GLU A 160 6.75 10.66 -20.37
C GLU A 160 5.56 10.03 -21.12
N GLY A 161 4.37 10.10 -20.50
CA GLY A 161 3.15 9.50 -21.06
C GLY A 161 3.11 7.97 -21.03
N SER A 162 3.86 7.32 -20.14
CA SER A 162 3.78 5.87 -19.91
C SER A 162 3.26 5.53 -18.51
N SER A 163 2.55 4.41 -18.39
CA SER A 163 2.01 3.90 -17.13
C SER A 163 2.45 2.47 -16.90
N ILE A 164 2.55 2.07 -15.63
CA ILE A 164 2.80 0.70 -15.21
C ILE A 164 1.47 0.07 -14.83
N ARG A 165 1.02 -0.98 -15.52
CA ARG A 165 -0.10 -1.80 -15.09
C ARG A 165 0.38 -2.95 -14.21
N VAL A 166 -0.25 -3.12 -13.05
CA VAL A 166 -0.01 -4.26 -12.15
C VAL A 166 -0.97 -5.38 -12.49
N ASN A 167 -0.41 -6.55 -12.81
CA ASN A 167 -1.13 -7.79 -12.97
C ASN A 167 -0.77 -8.70 -11.80
N ILE A 168 -1.75 -9.30 -11.15
CA ILE A 168 -1.48 -10.23 -10.06
C ILE A 168 -1.81 -11.66 -10.47
N SER A 169 -1.08 -12.60 -9.91
CA SER A 169 -1.38 -14.02 -10.01
C SER A 169 -1.17 -14.69 -8.66
N LEU A 170 -2.00 -15.68 -8.37
CA LEU A 170 -1.82 -16.50 -7.19
C LEU A 170 -0.75 -17.52 -7.44
N ARG A 171 0.20 -17.62 -6.50
CA ARG A 171 1.19 -18.69 -6.54
C ARG A 171 0.59 -19.96 -5.95
N GLU A 172 1.07 -21.12 -6.40
CA GLU A 172 0.66 -22.41 -5.84
C GLU A 172 0.94 -22.46 -4.33
N PHE A 173 0.08 -23.18 -3.61
CA PHE A 173 0.23 -23.34 -2.17
C PHE A 173 1.59 -23.93 -1.83
N GLN A 174 2.28 -23.31 -0.87
CA GLN A 174 3.58 -23.75 -0.40
C GLN A 174 3.52 -24.10 1.09
N THR A 175 4.30 -25.11 1.48
CA THR A 175 4.57 -25.40 2.89
C THR A 175 5.36 -24.26 3.52
N TRP A 176 5.28 -24.11 4.84
CA TRP A 176 5.99 -23.05 5.56
C TRP A 176 7.51 -23.07 5.31
N GLU A 177 8.14 -24.25 5.29
CA GLU A 177 9.57 -24.38 5.02
C GLU A 177 9.93 -23.90 3.61
N ASN A 178 9.11 -24.24 2.61
CA ASN A 178 9.30 -23.80 1.24
C ASN A 178 9.05 -22.29 1.10
N LEU A 179 8.01 -21.75 1.72
CA LEU A 179 7.74 -20.31 1.74
C LEU A 179 8.94 -19.53 2.27
N ARG A 180 9.54 -19.96 3.38
CA ARG A 180 10.71 -19.31 3.94
C ARG A 180 11.88 -19.30 2.94
N LYS A 181 12.18 -20.45 2.32
CA LYS A 181 13.26 -20.56 1.32
C LYS A 181 13.01 -19.63 0.12
N ILE A 182 11.78 -19.60 -0.38
CA ILE A 182 11.40 -18.74 -1.51
C ILE A 182 11.53 -17.26 -1.12
N LYS A 183 10.97 -16.84 0.02
CA LYS A 183 11.03 -15.44 0.50
C LYS A 183 12.48 -14.96 0.70
N VAL A 184 13.36 -15.83 1.20
CA VAL A 184 14.80 -15.54 1.29
C VAL A 184 15.41 -15.38 -0.10
N ASN A 185 15.18 -16.32 -1.00
CA ASN A 185 15.74 -16.30 -2.37
C ASN A 185 15.27 -15.10 -3.18
N GLU A 186 14.04 -14.64 -2.96
CA GLU A 186 13.46 -13.47 -3.62
C GLU A 186 13.74 -12.15 -2.90
N ASN A 187 14.66 -12.16 -1.92
CA ASN A 187 15.09 -10.98 -1.17
C ASN A 187 13.92 -10.22 -0.52
N TRP A 188 12.93 -10.93 0.01
CA TRP A 188 11.89 -10.32 0.82
C TRP A 188 12.51 -9.68 2.07
N PRO A 189 11.86 -8.68 2.70
CA PRO A 189 12.38 -8.11 3.93
C PRO A 189 12.36 -9.15 5.05
N THR A 190 13.42 -9.17 5.87
CA THR A 190 13.65 -10.19 6.91
C THR A 190 12.46 -10.48 7.83
N PRO A 191 11.69 -9.48 8.30
CA PRO A 191 10.51 -9.75 9.14
C PRO A 191 9.48 -10.68 8.48
N TYR A 192 9.40 -10.70 7.15
CA TYR A 192 8.43 -11.51 6.40
C TYR A 192 8.89 -12.94 6.13
N HIS A 193 10.17 -13.26 6.33
CA HIS A 193 10.72 -14.60 6.06
C HIS A 193 10.09 -15.70 6.92
N LEU A 194 9.70 -15.36 8.14
CA LEU A 194 9.17 -16.31 9.12
C LEU A 194 7.64 -16.40 9.09
N MET A 195 6.99 -15.51 8.36
CA MET A 195 5.54 -15.48 8.28
C MET A 195 5.03 -16.54 7.30
N ASP A 196 3.92 -17.18 7.66
CA ASP A 196 3.29 -18.31 6.96
C ASP A 196 2.26 -17.88 5.91
N GLU A 197 2.15 -16.58 5.60
CA GLU A 197 1.26 -16.12 4.54
C GLU A 197 1.71 -16.61 3.17
N GLN A 198 0.72 -17.07 2.39
CA GLN A 198 0.90 -17.53 1.02
C GLN A 198 1.25 -16.37 0.08
N MET A 199 1.84 -16.70 -1.07
CA MET A 199 2.42 -15.70 -1.96
C MET A 199 1.47 -15.24 -3.07
N ILE A 200 1.49 -13.95 -3.35
CA ILE A 200 0.92 -13.31 -4.53
C ILE A 200 2.09 -12.85 -5.40
N ASP A 201 2.03 -13.22 -6.69
CA ASP A 201 2.95 -12.74 -7.69
C ASP A 201 2.47 -11.42 -8.27
N LEU A 202 3.41 -10.48 -8.37
CA LEU A 202 3.19 -9.15 -8.93
C LEU A 202 3.95 -9.05 -10.24
N ASN A 203 3.20 -9.02 -11.33
CA ASN A 203 3.70 -8.82 -12.69
C ASN A 203 3.40 -7.39 -13.13
N PHE A 204 4.29 -6.82 -13.94
CA PHE A 204 4.18 -5.41 -14.35
C PHE A 204 4.36 -5.28 -15.85
N GLN A 205 3.49 -4.49 -16.46
CA GLN A 205 3.52 -4.17 -17.88
C GLN A 205 3.56 -2.65 -18.05
N ILE A 206 4.41 -2.16 -18.94
CA ILE A 206 4.42 -0.75 -19.30
C ILE A 206 3.44 -0.55 -20.46
N GLU A 207 2.55 0.43 -20.34
CA GLU A 207 1.57 0.83 -21.36
C GLU A 207 1.61 2.33 -21.61
N LYS A 208 1.04 2.79 -22.73
CA LYS A 208 0.93 4.23 -23.03
C LYS A 208 -0.24 4.81 -22.23
N THR A 209 -0.01 5.98 -21.62
CA THR A 209 -1.04 6.73 -20.92
C THR A 209 -1.86 7.55 -21.90
N SER A 210 -3.18 7.38 -21.91
CA SER A 210 -4.07 8.26 -22.68
C SER A 210 -4.19 9.63 -22.01
N MET A 211 -3.97 10.72 -22.75
CA MET A 211 -4.00 12.09 -22.20
C MET A 211 -5.41 12.59 -21.84
N ASN A 212 -6.47 11.94 -22.35
CA ASN A 212 -7.85 12.39 -22.19
C ASN A 212 -8.71 11.44 -21.33
N GLU A 213 -8.09 10.46 -20.68
CA GLU A 213 -8.82 9.45 -19.96
C GLU A 213 -9.18 9.94 -18.56
N VAL A 214 -10.43 10.39 -18.41
CA VAL A 214 -11.00 10.75 -17.11
C VAL A 214 -11.02 9.50 -16.24
N GLU A 215 -10.47 9.62 -15.03
CA GLU A 215 -10.49 8.53 -14.07
C GLU A 215 -11.92 8.10 -13.74
N THR A 216 -12.21 6.83 -13.95
CA THR A 216 -13.54 6.29 -13.72
C THR A 216 -13.77 6.12 -12.21
N PRO A 217 -14.90 6.59 -11.65
CA PRO A 217 -15.29 6.26 -10.29
C PRO A 217 -15.37 4.75 -10.09
N CYS A 218 -15.08 4.26 -8.90
CA CYS A 218 -15.44 2.88 -8.58
C CYS A 218 -16.89 2.84 -8.10
N SER A 219 -17.82 2.62 -9.02
CA SER A 219 -19.22 2.36 -8.68
C SER A 219 -19.35 0.92 -8.20
N LEU A 220 -19.56 0.73 -6.90
CA LEU A 220 -20.00 -0.53 -6.33
C LEU A 220 -21.46 -0.83 -6.68
#